data_AF-A0A0K2LFF4-F1
#
_entry.id   AF-A0A0K2LFF4-F1
#
_cell.length_a   1.000
_cell.length_b   1.000
_cell.length_c   1.000
_cell.angle_alpha   90.00
_cell.angle_beta   90.00
_cell.angle_gamma   90.00
#
_symmetry.space_group_name_H-M   'P 1'
#
loop_
_entity.id
_entity.type
_entity.pdbx_description
1 polymer ?
#
loop_
_entity_poly.entity_id
_entity_poly.type
_entity_poly.pdbx_seq_one_letter_code
_entity_poly.pdbx_strand_id
1 'polypeptide(L)'
;MSLADNIVKYRNKNQLSQEQLAEALSISRQSISKWETGENLPSIDNLISLSGLLDISLDELITGEPYLHFPFNYGKPRNRWPVFFLVVVVILGGLVFSGFHRFYAPFFGAFAAYVMAILFYPYDFKRYYTYWTLDKSGITYVANDKDVYNSLDEIIIPIKTLFHARKTKYVSYQQIKKIEVKLDLFKVSPNSAIAPKGGYAPTEGQYMHEAFHLIITTKDDQTIYLDLRQYYWPRSKERQMLSTIISFLRRKNIEFVDKQNIAEMVRDRSISLTKELYELRDKAE
;
A
#
# COMPACT_ATOMS: atom_id res chain seq x y z
N MET A 1 -2.25 -19.93 7.79
CA MET A 1 -1.80 -19.81 9.19
C MET A 1 -2.99 -20.06 10.08
N SER A 2 -2.84 -20.95 11.05
CA SER A 2 -3.81 -21.21 12.09
C SER A 2 -3.56 -20.31 13.31
N LEU A 3 -4.52 -20.26 14.23
CA LEU A 3 -4.34 -19.62 15.54
C LEU A 3 -3.11 -20.19 16.26
N ALA A 4 -2.89 -21.50 16.18
CA ALA A 4 -1.75 -22.19 16.78
C ALA A 4 -0.41 -21.63 16.25
N ASP A 5 -0.29 -21.49 14.93
CA ASP A 5 0.90 -20.91 14.28
C ASP A 5 1.15 -19.46 14.72
N ASN A 6 0.06 -18.69 14.88
CA ASN A 6 0.16 -17.30 15.30
C ASN A 6 0.64 -17.18 16.75
N ILE A 7 0.12 -18.00 17.66
CA ILE A 7 0.59 -18.03 19.06
C ILE A 7 2.10 -18.31 19.10
N VAL A 8 2.58 -19.34 18.38
CA VAL A 8 4.01 -19.66 18.30
C VAL A 8 4.81 -18.47 17.75
N LYS A 9 4.37 -17.90 16.62
CA LYS A 9 5.04 -16.78 15.94
C LYS A 9 5.20 -15.58 16.86
N TYR A 10 4.11 -15.13 17.49
CA TYR A 10 4.14 -13.92 18.32
C TYR A 10 4.79 -14.17 19.68
N ARG A 11 4.69 -15.38 20.24
CA ARG A 11 5.47 -15.77 21.43
C ARG A 11 6.97 -15.67 21.16
N ASN A 12 7.44 -16.28 20.06
CA ASN A 12 8.85 -16.22 19.66
C ASN A 12 9.31 -14.79 19.36
N LYS A 13 8.47 -13.97 18.72
CA LYS A 13 8.76 -12.55 18.46
C LYS A 13 8.97 -11.75 19.76
N ASN A 14 8.23 -12.09 20.80
CA ASN A 14 8.37 -11.50 22.14
C ASN A 14 9.44 -12.20 23.01
N GLN A 15 10.20 -13.15 22.45
CA GLN A 15 11.29 -13.88 23.13
C GLN A 15 10.83 -14.64 24.38
N LEU A 16 9.57 -15.09 24.41
CA LEU A 16 9.01 -15.84 25.53
C LEU A 16 9.14 -17.35 25.28
N SER A 17 9.50 -18.10 26.32
CA SER A 17 9.32 -19.56 26.35
C SER A 17 7.84 -19.91 26.60
N GLN A 18 7.44 -21.15 26.31
CA GLN A 18 6.10 -21.64 26.65
C GLN A 18 5.82 -21.55 28.16
N GLU A 19 6.85 -21.75 29.00
CA GLU A 19 6.74 -21.67 30.45
C GLU A 19 6.46 -20.22 30.89
N GLN A 20 7.23 -19.26 30.38
CA GLN A 20 7.05 -17.85 30.70
C GLN A 20 5.69 -17.32 30.23
N LEU A 21 5.21 -17.76 29.06
CA LEU A 21 3.88 -17.40 28.58
C LEU A 21 2.78 -17.99 29.47
N ALA A 22 2.96 -19.22 29.94
CA ALA A 22 2.02 -19.89 30.83
C ALA A 22 1.96 -19.21 32.21
N GLU A 23 3.11 -18.87 32.77
CA GLU A 23 3.24 -18.16 34.04
C GLU A 23 2.55 -16.79 33.99
N ALA A 24 2.82 -16.01 32.93
CA ALA A 24 2.22 -14.68 32.76
C ALA A 24 0.70 -14.73 32.53
N LEU A 25 0.16 -15.84 32.00
CA LEU A 25 -1.28 -16.07 31.87
C LEU A 25 -1.89 -16.80 33.07
N SER A 26 -1.09 -17.17 34.07
CA SER A 26 -1.51 -17.96 35.24
C SER A 26 -2.20 -19.28 34.85
N ILE A 27 -1.67 -19.98 33.85
CA ILE A 27 -2.15 -21.29 33.39
C ILE A 27 -1.01 -22.31 33.32
N SER A 28 -1.32 -23.58 33.05
CA SER A 28 -0.29 -24.60 32.87
C SER A 28 0.43 -24.47 31.52
N ARG A 29 1.73 -24.77 31.50
CA ARG A 29 2.52 -24.89 30.26
C ARG A 29 1.90 -25.88 29.27
N GLN A 30 1.28 -26.94 29.78
CA GLN A 30 0.56 -27.93 28.96
C GLN A 30 -0.56 -27.28 28.16
N SER A 31 -1.31 -26.33 28.73
CA SER A 31 -2.35 -25.59 28.00
C SER A 31 -1.75 -24.80 26.83
N ILE A 32 -0.65 -24.08 27.06
CA ILE A 32 0.07 -23.37 25.98
C ILE A 32 0.52 -24.33 24.90
N SER A 33 1.14 -25.46 25.28
CA SER A 33 1.58 -26.47 24.31
C SER A 33 0.42 -26.98 23.45
N LYS A 34 -0.74 -27.28 24.06
CA LYS A 34 -1.93 -27.76 23.33
C LYS A 34 -2.50 -26.70 22.39
N TRP A 35 -2.41 -25.42 22.75
CA TRP A 35 -2.83 -24.33 21.87
C TRP A 35 -1.89 -24.16 20.68
N GLU A 36 -0.57 -24.27 20.92
CA GLU A 36 0.46 -24.16 19.88
C GLU A 36 0.51 -25.36 18.94
N THR A 37 0.01 -26.53 19.35
CA THR A 37 -0.14 -27.71 18.48
C THR A 37 -1.52 -27.81 17.83
N GLY A 38 -2.46 -26.93 18.19
CA GLY A 38 -3.84 -26.97 17.71
C GLY A 38 -4.68 -28.12 18.29
N GLU A 39 -4.21 -28.79 19.35
CA GLU A 39 -4.94 -29.86 20.06
C GLU A 39 -6.17 -29.31 20.79
N ASN A 40 -6.11 -28.08 21.28
CA ASN A 40 -7.23 -27.36 21.93
C ASN A 40 -7.22 -25.87 21.56
N LEU A 41 -8.37 -25.21 21.66
CA LEU A 41 -8.51 -23.76 21.49
C LEU A 41 -8.49 -23.04 22.86
N PRO A 42 -7.88 -21.86 22.96
CA PRO A 42 -8.01 -21.00 24.15
C PRO A 42 -9.46 -20.50 24.30
N SER A 43 -9.89 -20.24 25.54
CA SER A 43 -11.14 -19.52 25.82
C SER A 43 -11.08 -18.08 25.32
N ILE A 44 -12.22 -17.40 25.22
CA ILE A 44 -12.29 -15.98 24.85
C ILE A 44 -11.44 -15.13 25.81
N ASP A 45 -11.53 -15.37 27.11
CA ASP A 45 -10.75 -14.63 28.11
C ASP A 45 -9.23 -14.84 27.94
N ASN A 46 -8.83 -16.06 27.59
CA ASN A 46 -7.43 -16.38 27.31
C ASN A 46 -6.97 -15.76 26.00
N LEU A 47 -7.83 -15.68 24.98
CA LEU A 47 -7.51 -14.98 23.73
C LEU A 47 -7.32 -13.47 23.95
N ILE A 48 -8.17 -12.85 24.77
CA ILE A 48 -8.03 -11.44 25.15
C ILE A 48 -6.71 -11.23 25.89
N SER A 49 -6.42 -12.08 26.89
CA SER A 49 -5.18 -12.01 27.67
C SER A 49 -3.93 -12.23 26.80
N LEU A 50 -3.96 -13.23 25.90
CA LEU A 50 -2.90 -13.48 24.93
C LEU A 50 -2.64 -12.26 24.04
N SER A 51 -3.70 -11.64 23.53
CA SER A 51 -3.56 -10.46 22.65
C SER A 51 -2.88 -9.29 23.36
N GLY A 52 -3.24 -9.04 24.63
CA GLY A 52 -2.61 -8.00 25.44
C GLY A 52 -1.15 -8.30 25.79
N LEU A 53 -0.85 -9.55 26.15
CA LEU A 53 0.51 -9.97 26.53
C LEU A 53 1.48 -9.97 25.33
N LEU A 54 1.00 -10.38 24.15
CA LEU A 54 1.78 -10.43 22.92
C LEU A 54 1.85 -9.08 22.18
N ASP A 55 1.20 -8.04 22.72
CA ASP A 55 1.09 -6.68 22.17
C ASP A 55 0.55 -6.64 20.73
N ILE A 56 -0.55 -7.36 20.49
CA ILE A 56 -1.24 -7.42 19.20
C ILE A 56 -2.76 -7.36 19.37
N SER A 57 -3.47 -6.99 18.30
CA SER A 57 -4.94 -7.07 18.31
C SER A 57 -5.45 -8.52 18.31
N LEU A 58 -6.65 -8.75 18.85
CA LEU A 58 -7.31 -10.05 18.79
C LEU A 58 -7.52 -10.54 17.34
N ASP A 59 -7.85 -9.63 16.41
CA ASP A 59 -7.94 -9.94 14.98
C ASP A 59 -6.60 -10.44 14.43
N GLU A 60 -5.48 -9.83 14.82
CA GLU A 60 -4.13 -10.23 14.40
C GLU A 60 -3.71 -11.57 15.00
N LEU A 61 -4.08 -11.84 16.25
CA LEU A 61 -3.87 -13.13 16.90
C LEU A 61 -4.62 -14.25 16.17
N ILE A 62 -5.87 -14.02 15.80
CA ILE A 62 -6.73 -15.04 15.18
C ILE A 62 -6.40 -15.22 13.69
N THR A 63 -6.25 -14.13 12.94
CA THR A 63 -6.11 -14.17 11.49
C THR A 63 -4.66 -14.21 11.01
N GLY A 64 -3.70 -13.86 11.87
CA GLY A 64 -2.28 -13.69 11.53
C GLY A 64 -1.99 -12.41 10.75
N GLU A 65 -3.02 -11.60 10.48
CA GLU A 65 -2.98 -10.37 9.71
C GLU A 65 -3.33 -9.18 10.62
N PRO A 66 -2.59 -8.08 10.56
CA PRO A 66 -2.90 -6.89 11.36
C PRO A 66 -4.32 -6.39 11.12
N TYR A 67 -4.88 -5.70 12.11
CA TYR A 67 -6.20 -5.10 11.95
C TYR A 67 -6.23 -4.02 10.87
N LEU A 68 -7.18 -4.13 9.95
CA LEU A 68 -7.38 -3.15 8.88
C LEU A 68 -8.28 -2.00 9.38
N HIS A 69 -7.65 -0.89 9.77
CA HIS A 69 -8.39 0.31 10.19
C HIS A 69 -9.04 1.00 8.98
N PHE A 70 -10.35 1.20 9.05
CA PHE A 70 -11.13 1.93 8.04
C PHE A 70 -11.38 3.38 8.46
N PRO A 71 -11.30 4.36 7.54
CA PRO A 71 -10.91 4.22 6.13
C PRO A 71 -9.41 3.95 5.97
N PHE A 72 -9.04 2.97 5.13
CA PHE A 72 -7.65 2.69 4.81
C PHE A 72 -7.27 3.36 3.50
N ASN A 73 -6.33 4.31 3.53
CA ASN A 73 -5.83 4.98 2.32
C ASN A 73 -4.58 4.26 1.82
N TYR A 74 -4.63 3.74 0.59
CA TYR A 74 -3.50 3.09 -0.05
C TYR A 74 -2.80 4.06 -1.00
N GLY A 75 -1.52 4.33 -0.79
CA GLY A 75 -0.71 5.18 -1.67
C GLY A 75 -0.74 6.67 -1.34
N LYS A 76 -1.41 7.07 -0.23
CA LYS A 76 -1.49 8.47 0.18
C LYS A 76 -0.17 8.93 0.83
N PRO A 77 0.51 9.96 0.30
CA PRO A 77 1.73 10.46 0.91
C PRO A 77 1.52 10.93 2.36
N ARG A 78 2.36 10.42 3.27
CA ARG A 78 2.35 10.84 4.69
C ARG A 78 3.06 12.17 4.90
N ASN A 79 4.17 12.38 4.20
CA ASN A 79 5.01 13.55 4.37
C ASN A 79 4.50 14.73 3.54
N ARG A 80 4.07 15.82 4.20
CA ARG A 80 3.59 17.06 3.55
C ARG A 80 4.68 18.08 3.22
N TRP A 81 5.94 17.85 3.62
CA TRP A 81 7.07 18.73 3.31
C TRP A 81 7.19 19.12 1.83
N PRO A 82 6.99 18.21 0.85
CA PRO A 82 6.96 18.55 -0.58
C PRO A 82 5.98 19.68 -0.92
N VAL A 83 4.78 19.64 -0.35
CA VAL A 83 3.73 20.63 -0.58
C VAL A 83 4.06 21.93 0.15
N PHE A 84 4.57 21.84 1.38
CA PHE A 84 5.01 23.02 2.14
C PHE A 84 6.15 23.75 1.42
N PHE A 85 7.16 23.02 0.96
CA PHE A 85 8.27 23.56 0.20
C PHE A 85 7.78 24.25 -1.09
N LEU A 86 6.87 23.61 -1.83
CA LEU A 86 6.24 24.20 -3.01
C LEU A 86 5.57 25.54 -2.68
N VAL A 87 4.76 25.60 -1.62
CA VAL A 87 4.11 26.85 -1.18
C VAL A 87 5.12 27.94 -0.83
N VAL A 88 6.19 27.59 -0.10
CA VAL A 88 7.26 28.54 0.25
C VAL A 88 7.96 29.07 -1.00
N VAL A 89 8.30 28.22 -1.97
CA VAL A 89 8.94 28.64 -3.23
C VAL A 89 8.05 29.61 -4.02
N VAL A 90 6.74 29.35 -4.08
CA VAL A 90 5.78 30.24 -4.74
C VAL A 90 5.72 31.61 -4.07
N ILE A 91 5.68 31.65 -2.73
CA ILE A 91 5.64 32.90 -1.96
C ILE A 91 6.93 33.69 -2.18
N LEU A 92 8.10 33.04 -2.10
CA LEU A 92 9.40 33.69 -2.33
C LEU A 92 9.50 34.22 -3.76
N GLY A 93 9.02 33.47 -4.75
CA GLY A 93 8.94 33.92 -6.14
C GLY A 93 8.10 35.18 -6.31
N GLY A 94 6.97 35.29 -5.61
CA GLY A 94 6.17 36.52 -5.60
C GLY A 94 6.86 37.71 -4.94
N LEU A 95 7.53 37.48 -3.80
CA LEU A 95 8.23 38.53 -3.04
C LEU A 95 9.44 39.10 -3.79
N VAL A 96 10.22 38.27 -4.48
CA VAL A 96 11.35 38.74 -5.31
C VAL A 96 10.88 39.74 -6.37
N PHE A 97 9.67 39.54 -6.91
CA PHE A 97 9.10 40.38 -7.95
C PHE A 97 8.19 41.51 -7.43
N SER A 98 7.99 41.62 -6.12
CA SER A 98 7.15 42.69 -5.54
C SER A 98 7.84 44.06 -5.55
N GLY A 99 9.16 44.11 -5.71
CA GLY A 99 9.93 45.35 -5.87
C GLY A 99 9.82 46.00 -7.25
N PHE A 100 9.16 45.35 -8.21
CA PHE A 100 8.97 45.89 -9.56
C PHE A 100 7.71 46.75 -9.62
N HIS A 101 7.79 47.95 -10.20
CA HIS A 101 6.69 48.94 -10.26
C HIS A 101 5.43 48.49 -11.04
N ARG A 102 5.43 47.30 -11.65
CA ARG A 102 4.28 46.76 -12.41
C ARG A 102 3.44 45.87 -11.51
N PHE A 103 2.15 46.18 -11.38
CA PHE A 103 1.25 45.47 -10.45
C PHE A 103 1.17 43.95 -10.69
N TYR A 104 1.36 43.48 -11.93
CA TYR A 104 1.30 42.06 -12.30
C TYR A 104 2.61 41.30 -12.06
N ALA A 105 3.74 42.00 -11.84
CA ALA A 105 5.05 41.38 -11.66
C ALA A 105 5.11 40.28 -10.55
N PRO A 106 4.57 40.49 -9.34
CA PRO A 106 4.60 39.45 -8.30
C PRO A 106 3.81 38.19 -8.68
N PHE A 107 2.70 38.33 -9.42
CA PHE A 107 1.92 37.17 -9.88
C PHE A 107 2.69 36.33 -10.91
N PHE A 108 3.37 36.98 -11.85
CA PHE A 108 4.23 36.29 -12.81
C PHE A 108 5.44 35.64 -12.13
N GLY A 109 6.06 36.31 -11.16
CA GLY A 109 7.18 35.75 -10.38
C GLY A 109 6.76 34.50 -9.59
N ALA A 110 5.62 34.54 -8.92
CA ALA A 110 5.07 33.40 -8.19
C ALA A 110 4.72 32.23 -9.14
N PHE A 111 4.10 32.51 -10.28
CA PHE A 111 3.76 31.49 -11.28
C PHE A 111 5.01 30.86 -11.92
N ALA A 112 6.02 31.65 -12.25
CA ALA A 112 7.29 31.13 -12.78
C ALA A 112 8.01 30.24 -11.75
N ALA A 113 8.08 30.68 -10.49
CA ALA A 113 8.65 29.88 -9.40
C ALA A 113 7.90 28.56 -9.17
N TYR A 114 6.57 28.59 -9.30
CA TYR A 114 5.73 27.40 -9.24
C TYR A 114 6.05 26.39 -10.34
N VAL A 115 6.09 26.83 -11.60
CA VAL A 115 6.41 25.98 -12.74
C VAL A 115 7.82 25.41 -12.62
N MET A 116 8.80 26.23 -12.23
CA MET A 116 10.17 25.79 -11.97
C MET A 116 10.23 24.74 -10.87
N ALA A 117 9.50 24.94 -9.76
CA ALA A 117 9.46 23.95 -8.69
C ALA A 117 8.90 22.61 -9.17
N ILE A 118 7.86 22.58 -10.00
CA ILE A 118 7.32 21.31 -10.52
C ILE A 118 8.29 20.62 -11.48
N LEU A 119 8.95 21.39 -12.36
CA LEU A 119 9.87 20.83 -13.35
C LEU A 119 11.17 20.28 -12.74
N PHE A 120 11.71 20.97 -11.74
CA PHE A 120 13.02 20.66 -11.18
C PHE A 120 12.98 19.92 -9.83
N TYR A 121 11.83 19.87 -9.16
CA TYR A 121 11.69 19.08 -7.94
C TYR A 121 11.31 17.64 -8.30
N PRO A 122 12.17 16.64 -8.02
CA PRO A 122 11.95 15.25 -8.42
C PRO A 122 10.95 14.55 -7.49
N TYR A 123 9.78 15.16 -7.28
CA TYR A 123 8.71 14.64 -6.45
C TYR A 123 7.44 14.47 -7.28
N ASP A 124 6.90 13.25 -7.26
CA ASP A 124 5.68 12.92 -7.96
C ASP A 124 4.45 13.37 -7.15
N PHE A 125 3.97 14.59 -7.42
CA PHE A 125 2.77 15.14 -6.78
C PHE A 125 1.48 14.39 -7.15
N LYS A 126 1.47 13.56 -8.21
CA LYS A 126 0.28 12.78 -8.59
C LYS A 126 -0.18 11.84 -7.47
N ARG A 127 0.77 11.39 -6.64
CA ARG A 127 0.51 10.52 -5.47
C ARG A 127 -0.50 11.11 -4.48
N TYR A 128 -0.55 12.44 -4.34
CA TYR A 128 -1.55 13.10 -3.50
C TYR A 128 -2.97 13.01 -4.05
N TYR A 129 -3.13 12.63 -5.31
CA TYR A 129 -4.40 12.58 -6.02
C TYR A 129 -4.84 11.14 -6.31
N THR A 130 -3.93 10.28 -6.75
CA THR A 130 -4.23 8.94 -7.30
C THR A 130 -4.45 7.84 -6.26
N TYR A 131 -4.31 8.14 -4.98
CA TYR A 131 -4.53 7.16 -3.91
C TYR A 131 -6.00 6.73 -3.85
N TRP A 132 -6.23 5.46 -3.52
CA TRP A 132 -7.58 4.93 -3.30
C TRP A 132 -7.80 4.65 -1.82
N THR A 133 -9.08 4.61 -1.44
CA THR A 133 -9.52 4.44 -0.05
C THR A 133 -10.39 3.19 0.03
N LEU A 134 -10.03 2.28 0.93
CA LEU A 134 -10.83 1.12 1.27
C LEU A 134 -11.74 1.47 2.45
N ASP A 135 -13.02 1.21 2.29
CA ASP A 135 -14.06 1.39 3.31
C ASP A 135 -14.71 0.05 3.67
N LYS A 136 -15.52 0.02 4.74
CA LYS A 136 -16.21 -1.21 5.18
C LYS A 136 -17.21 -1.75 4.14
N SER A 137 -17.78 -0.86 3.32
CA SER A 137 -18.86 -1.13 2.35
C SER A 137 -18.43 -1.11 0.88
N GLY A 138 -17.25 -0.55 0.56
CA GLY A 138 -16.78 -0.45 -0.81
C GLY A 138 -15.40 0.20 -0.91
N ILE A 139 -15.06 0.59 -2.14
CA ILE A 139 -13.79 1.23 -2.48
C ILE A 139 -14.08 2.59 -3.11
N THR A 140 -13.44 3.62 -2.57
CA THR A 140 -13.40 4.96 -3.16
C THR A 140 -12.12 5.11 -3.95
N TYR A 141 -12.21 5.43 -5.24
CA TYR A 141 -11.07 5.52 -6.13
C TYR A 141 -11.18 6.76 -7.02
N VAL A 142 -10.05 7.22 -7.56
CA VAL A 142 -10.08 8.19 -8.65
C VAL A 142 -10.23 7.41 -9.94
N ALA A 143 -11.21 7.78 -10.76
CA ALA A 143 -11.43 7.13 -12.04
C ALA A 143 -10.24 7.38 -12.96
N ASN A 144 -9.31 6.43 -13.01
CA ASN A 144 -8.32 6.34 -14.07
C ASN A 144 -9.02 5.69 -15.25
N ASP A 145 -9.60 6.51 -16.13
CA ASP A 145 -9.65 6.09 -17.51
C ASP A 145 -8.24 6.21 -18.09
N LYS A 146 -7.93 5.45 -19.13
CA LYS A 146 -6.61 5.49 -19.80
C LYS A 146 -6.32 6.83 -20.51
N ASP A 147 -7.07 7.88 -20.20
CA ASP A 147 -6.91 9.22 -20.73
C ASP A 147 -6.00 10.05 -19.84
N VAL A 148 -4.76 10.18 -20.30
CA VAL A 148 -4.03 11.44 -20.41
C VAL A 148 -4.37 12.45 -19.31
N TYR A 149 -3.64 12.41 -18.20
CA TYR A 149 -3.37 13.68 -17.51
C TYR A 149 -2.69 14.56 -18.55
N ASN A 150 -3.37 15.62 -19.01
CA ASN A 150 -2.73 16.60 -19.88
C ASN A 150 -1.55 17.20 -19.11
N SER A 151 -0.51 17.69 -19.79
CA SER A 151 0.63 18.36 -19.13
C SER A 151 0.16 19.49 -18.19
N LEU A 152 -1.01 20.08 -18.47
CA LEU A 152 -1.66 21.08 -17.60
C LEU A 152 -2.18 20.50 -16.28
N ASP A 153 -2.62 19.24 -16.22
CA ASP A 153 -3.05 18.63 -14.97
C ASP A 153 -1.87 18.42 -14.02
N GLU A 154 -0.67 18.13 -14.53
CA GLU A 154 0.55 18.05 -13.71
C GLU A 154 0.82 19.38 -12.99
N ILE A 155 0.55 20.49 -13.67
CA ILE A 155 0.66 21.84 -13.13
C ILE A 155 -0.49 22.15 -12.15
N ILE A 156 -1.67 21.55 -12.26
CA ILE A 156 -2.82 21.91 -11.40
C ILE A 156 -2.96 20.96 -10.19
N ILE A 157 -2.44 19.74 -10.26
CA ILE A 157 -2.56 18.70 -9.21
C ILE A 157 -2.07 19.17 -7.83
N PRO A 158 -0.93 19.87 -7.67
CA PRO A 158 -0.52 20.36 -6.36
C PRO A 158 -1.52 21.38 -5.76
N ILE A 159 -2.13 22.22 -6.60
CA ILE A 159 -3.17 23.17 -6.18
C ILE A 159 -4.46 22.43 -5.81
N LYS A 160 -4.93 21.50 -6.65
CA LYS A 160 -6.09 20.62 -6.33
C LYS A 160 -5.88 19.86 -5.01
N THR A 161 -4.65 19.44 -4.74
CA THR A 161 -4.24 18.77 -3.49
C THR A 161 -4.43 19.67 -2.28
N LEU A 162 -4.00 20.94 -2.35
CA LEU A 162 -4.18 21.91 -1.27
C LEU A 162 -5.67 22.10 -0.91
N PHE A 163 -6.53 22.18 -1.92
CA PHE A 163 -7.98 22.37 -1.74
C PHE A 163 -8.78 21.06 -1.61
N HIS A 164 -8.12 19.90 -1.49
CA HIS A 164 -8.76 18.59 -1.34
C HIS A 164 -9.79 18.27 -2.44
N ALA A 165 -9.64 18.88 -3.62
CA ALA A 165 -10.60 18.79 -4.73
C ALA A 165 -10.33 17.55 -5.60
N ARG A 166 -10.56 16.35 -5.05
CA ARG A 166 -10.49 15.08 -5.81
C ARG A 166 -11.86 14.66 -6.33
N LYS A 167 -11.95 14.35 -7.63
CA LYS A 167 -13.15 13.73 -8.21
C LYS A 167 -13.04 12.22 -8.04
N THR A 168 -13.68 11.70 -7.00
CA THR A 168 -13.69 10.26 -6.74
C THR A 168 -14.96 9.59 -7.20
N LYS A 169 -14.83 8.34 -7.63
CA LYS A 169 -15.92 7.39 -7.77
C LYS A 169 -15.92 6.43 -6.59
N TYR A 170 -17.07 5.84 -6.32
CA TYR A 170 -17.26 4.84 -5.29
C TYR A 170 -17.84 3.59 -5.94
N VAL A 171 -17.31 2.42 -5.57
CA VAL A 171 -17.85 1.12 -5.97
C VAL A 171 -18.14 0.30 -4.71
N SER A 172 -19.39 -0.15 -4.56
CA SER A 172 -19.75 -1.04 -3.45
C SER A 172 -19.24 -2.45 -3.71
N TYR A 173 -18.89 -3.20 -2.65
CA TYR A 173 -18.54 -4.61 -2.78
C TYR A 173 -19.62 -5.44 -3.47
N GLN A 174 -20.89 -5.07 -3.33
CA GLN A 174 -22.01 -5.77 -3.97
C GLN A 174 -22.05 -5.59 -5.49
N GLN A 175 -21.44 -4.53 -6.01
CA GLN A 175 -21.36 -4.22 -7.45
C GLN A 175 -20.14 -4.87 -8.09
N ILE A 176 -19.22 -5.40 -7.30
CA ILE A 176 -18.00 -6.05 -7.79
C ILE A 176 -18.33 -7.51 -8.13
N LYS A 177 -18.01 -7.90 -9.36
CA LYS A 177 -18.12 -9.28 -9.84
C LYS A 177 -16.84 -10.05 -9.51
N LYS A 178 -15.69 -9.44 -9.82
CA LYS A 178 -14.38 -10.09 -9.72
C LYS A 178 -13.29 -9.09 -9.36
N ILE A 179 -12.28 -9.54 -8.64
CA ILE A 179 -11.04 -8.81 -8.35
C ILE A 179 -9.87 -9.68 -8.79
N GLU A 180 -8.98 -9.15 -9.63
CA GLU A 180 -7.75 -9.79 -10.07
C GLU A 180 -6.55 -8.99 -9.56
N VAL A 181 -5.65 -9.65 -8.82
CA VAL A 181 -4.35 -9.07 -8.48
C VAL A 181 -3.36 -9.44 -9.58
N LYS A 182 -2.70 -8.44 -10.17
CA LYS A 182 -1.81 -8.66 -11.31
C LYS A 182 -0.60 -7.75 -11.26
N LEU A 183 0.56 -8.35 -11.52
CA LEU A 183 1.85 -7.68 -11.65
C LEU A 183 2.44 -8.00 -13.03
N ASP A 184 2.49 -6.98 -13.89
CA ASP A 184 3.01 -7.11 -15.25
C ASP A 184 4.53 -6.93 -15.26
N LEU A 185 5.25 -8.04 -15.41
CA LEU A 185 6.71 -8.08 -15.54
C LEU A 185 7.16 -7.55 -16.91
N PHE A 186 8.34 -6.95 -16.97
CA PHE A 186 8.95 -6.56 -18.25
C PHE A 186 9.35 -7.79 -19.06
N LYS A 187 9.33 -7.69 -20.41
CA LYS A 187 9.74 -8.80 -21.30
C LYS A 187 11.15 -9.33 -20.99
N VAL A 188 12.07 -8.45 -20.62
CA VAL A 188 13.45 -8.80 -20.25
C VAL A 188 13.63 -8.55 -18.77
N SER A 189 14.16 -9.54 -18.03
CA SER A 189 14.48 -9.39 -16.61
C SER A 189 15.50 -8.25 -16.42
N PRO A 190 15.25 -7.26 -15.54
CA PRO A 190 16.15 -6.13 -15.34
C PRO A 190 17.57 -6.51 -14.87
N ASN A 191 17.71 -7.68 -14.25
CA ASN A 191 18.99 -8.21 -13.78
C ASN A 191 19.72 -9.08 -14.83
N SER A 192 19.16 -9.27 -16.02
CA SER A 192 19.76 -10.09 -17.07
C SER A 192 20.97 -9.41 -17.73
N ALA A 193 21.91 -10.20 -18.26
CA ALA A 193 23.10 -9.70 -18.95
C ALA A 193 22.80 -8.85 -20.21
N ILE A 194 21.57 -8.97 -20.74
CA ILE A 194 21.08 -8.31 -21.95
C ILE A 194 20.25 -7.05 -21.61
N ALA A 195 19.95 -6.82 -20.32
CA ALA A 195 19.24 -5.62 -19.90
C ALA A 195 20.08 -4.36 -20.21
N PRO A 196 19.45 -3.22 -20.57
CA PRO A 196 20.16 -1.96 -20.76
C PRO A 196 21.00 -1.66 -19.51
N LYS A 197 22.32 -1.55 -19.65
CA LYS A 197 23.24 -1.25 -18.55
C LYS A 197 23.04 0.20 -18.09
N GLY A 198 22.06 0.40 -17.23
CA GLY A 198 21.65 1.70 -16.71
C GLY A 198 20.18 1.70 -16.31
N GLY A 199 19.92 1.39 -15.04
CA GLY A 199 18.69 1.81 -14.36
C GLY A 199 17.73 0.67 -14.03
N TYR A 200 17.61 0.41 -12.74
CA TYR A 200 16.63 -0.46 -12.07
C TYR A 200 17.03 -1.93 -11.86
N ALA A 201 17.60 -2.22 -10.68
CA ALA A 201 17.47 -3.53 -10.07
C ALA A 201 16.23 -3.54 -9.16
N PRO A 202 15.34 -4.56 -9.24
CA PRO A 202 14.15 -4.66 -8.40
C PRO A 202 14.43 -4.64 -6.89
N THR A 203 15.68 -4.89 -6.50
CA THR A 203 16.17 -4.88 -5.12
C THR A 203 16.79 -3.55 -4.67
N GLU A 204 17.20 -2.68 -5.60
CA GLU A 204 17.97 -1.45 -5.29
C GLU A 204 17.15 -0.16 -5.39
N GLY A 205 16.06 -0.16 -6.17
CA GLY A 205 15.18 1.00 -6.33
C GLY A 205 14.13 1.12 -5.22
N GLN A 206 13.85 2.34 -4.76
CA GLN A 206 12.69 2.62 -3.88
C GLN A 206 11.34 2.48 -4.61
N TYR A 207 11.34 2.35 -5.94
CA TYR A 207 10.16 2.42 -6.78
C TYR A 207 10.01 1.15 -7.62
N MET A 208 8.85 0.53 -7.52
CA MET A 208 8.41 -0.52 -8.42
C MET A 208 8.08 0.09 -9.79
N HIS A 209 8.74 -0.39 -10.85
CA HIS A 209 8.47 0.10 -12.21
C HIS A 209 7.48 -0.80 -12.96
N GLU A 210 7.34 -2.06 -12.54
CA GLU A 210 6.33 -2.99 -13.03
C GLU A 210 4.93 -2.46 -12.75
N ALA A 211 4.02 -2.62 -13.71
CA ALA A 211 2.62 -2.30 -13.51
C ALA A 211 2.01 -3.28 -12.49
N PHE A 212 1.62 -2.77 -11.33
CA PHE A 212 1.05 -3.57 -10.24
C PHE A 212 -0.31 -3.02 -9.85
N HIS A 213 -1.36 -3.82 -10.04
CA HIS A 213 -2.74 -3.36 -9.89
C HIS A 213 -3.65 -4.39 -9.20
N LEU A 214 -4.66 -3.89 -8.48
CA LEU A 214 -5.92 -4.61 -8.28
C LEU A 214 -6.88 -4.21 -9.39
N ILE A 215 -7.21 -5.16 -10.25
CA ILE A 215 -8.15 -5.00 -11.35
C ILE A 215 -9.52 -5.45 -10.86
N ILE A 216 -10.46 -4.52 -10.81
CA ILE A 216 -11.83 -4.78 -10.37
C ILE A 216 -12.73 -4.80 -11.59
N THR A 217 -13.46 -5.89 -11.79
CA THR A 217 -14.52 -5.99 -12.78
C THR A 217 -15.86 -5.85 -12.07
N THR A 218 -16.64 -4.83 -12.43
CA THR A 218 -18.00 -4.64 -11.90
C THR A 218 -19.00 -5.57 -12.59
N LYS A 219 -20.21 -5.69 -12.04
CA LYS A 219 -21.30 -6.45 -12.65
C LYS A 219 -21.77 -5.86 -13.98
N ASP A 220 -21.53 -4.56 -14.19
CA ASP A 220 -21.82 -3.85 -15.44
C ASP A 220 -20.65 -3.92 -16.44
N ASP A 221 -19.74 -4.89 -16.26
CA ASP A 221 -18.54 -5.14 -17.06
C ASP A 221 -17.57 -3.94 -17.18
N GLN A 222 -17.65 -2.97 -16.26
CA GLN A 222 -16.66 -1.91 -16.14
C GLN A 222 -15.40 -2.44 -15.45
N THR A 223 -14.23 -2.08 -15.98
CA THR A 223 -12.93 -2.44 -15.39
C THR A 223 -12.30 -1.23 -14.71
N ILE A 224 -11.97 -1.38 -13.44
CA ILE A 224 -11.33 -0.35 -12.62
C ILE A 224 -9.93 -0.84 -12.25
N TYR A 225 -8.92 0.00 -12.46
CA TYR A 225 -7.54 -0.30 -12.12
C TYR A 225 -7.14 0.48 -10.86
N LEU A 226 -6.86 -0.22 -9.77
CA LEU A 226 -6.32 0.38 -8.55
C LEU A 226 -4.82 0.15 -8.50
N ASP A 227 -4.05 1.23 -8.47
CA ASP A 227 -2.59 1.18 -8.43
C ASP A 227 -2.08 0.67 -7.07
N LEU A 228 -1.21 -0.35 -7.12
CA LEU A 228 -0.53 -0.93 -5.96
C LEU A 228 0.96 -0.58 -5.89
N ARG A 229 1.52 0.13 -6.87
CA ARG A 229 2.96 0.46 -6.93
C ARG A 229 3.34 1.52 -5.90
N GLN A 230 2.41 2.42 -5.60
CA GLN A 230 2.66 3.58 -4.77
C GLN A 230 3.04 3.14 -3.35
N TYR A 231 4.21 3.59 -2.91
CA TYR A 231 4.76 3.24 -1.60
C TYR A 231 5.00 1.75 -1.40
N TYR A 232 5.12 0.92 -2.45
CA TYR A 232 5.35 -0.51 -2.31
C TYR A 232 6.82 -0.88 -1.99
N TRP A 233 7.36 -0.34 -0.89
CA TRP A 233 8.72 -0.63 -0.42
C TRP A 233 8.72 -1.41 0.90
N PRO A 234 9.85 -2.03 1.31
CA PRO A 234 9.86 -3.00 2.40
C PRO A 234 9.30 -2.58 3.76
N ARG A 235 9.46 -1.31 4.12
CA ARG A 235 8.98 -0.77 5.41
C ARG A 235 7.69 0.05 5.29
N SER A 236 7.01 0.02 4.13
CA SER A 236 5.77 0.78 3.92
C SER A 236 4.60 0.14 4.63
N LYS A 237 3.60 0.97 4.94
CA LYS A 237 2.31 0.47 5.44
C LYS A 237 1.59 -0.31 4.34
N GLU A 238 1.65 0.18 3.11
CA GLU A 238 1.03 -0.38 1.92
C GLU A 238 1.46 -1.83 1.67
N ARG A 239 2.77 -2.09 1.70
CA ARG A 239 3.32 -3.45 1.54
C ARG A 239 2.97 -4.33 2.73
N GLN A 240 3.11 -3.83 3.96
CA GLN A 240 2.81 -4.60 5.17
C GLN A 240 1.33 -5.00 5.29
N MET A 241 0.44 -4.17 4.75
CA MET A 241 -1.02 -4.37 4.79
C MET A 241 -1.57 -5.07 3.56
N LEU A 242 -0.78 -5.30 2.51
CA LEU A 242 -1.29 -5.86 1.27
C LEU A 242 -1.92 -7.26 1.48
N SER A 243 -1.27 -8.13 2.25
CA SER A 243 -1.79 -9.45 2.62
C SER A 243 -3.12 -9.36 3.36
N THR A 244 -3.22 -8.41 4.29
CA THR A 244 -4.42 -8.09 5.05
C THR A 244 -5.56 -7.58 4.15
N ILE A 245 -5.24 -6.68 3.22
CA ILE A 245 -6.20 -6.12 2.25
C ILE A 245 -6.75 -7.22 1.36
N ILE A 246 -5.88 -8.06 0.79
CA ILE A 246 -6.28 -9.19 -0.05
C ILE A 246 -7.18 -10.15 0.73
N SER A 247 -6.79 -10.49 1.96
CA SER A 247 -7.58 -11.37 2.82
C SER A 247 -8.94 -10.77 3.17
N PHE A 248 -9.00 -9.46 3.44
CA PHE A 248 -10.26 -8.76 3.66
C PHE A 248 -11.17 -8.80 2.41
N LEU A 249 -10.63 -8.55 1.22
CA LEU A 249 -11.39 -8.59 -0.03
C LEU A 249 -11.92 -10.01 -0.33
N ARG A 250 -11.11 -11.05 -0.09
CA ARG A 250 -11.54 -12.46 -0.22
C ARG A 250 -12.73 -12.80 0.68
N ARG A 251 -12.78 -12.23 1.89
CA ARG A 251 -13.91 -12.44 2.84
C ARG A 251 -15.21 -11.76 2.41
N LYS A 252 -15.21 -10.89 1.38
CA LYS A 252 -16.42 -10.22 0.88
C LYS A 252 -17.26 -11.06 -0.08
N ASN A 253 -16.94 -12.36 -0.23
CA ASN A 253 -17.62 -13.27 -1.16
C ASN A 253 -17.57 -12.78 -2.61
N ILE A 254 -16.41 -12.23 -3.01
CA ILE A 254 -16.14 -11.76 -4.36
C ILE A 254 -15.18 -12.77 -5.00
N GLU A 255 -15.35 -13.04 -6.30
CA GLU A 255 -14.40 -13.88 -7.04
C GLU A 255 -13.02 -13.20 -7.04
N PHE A 256 -12.04 -13.82 -6.38
CA PHE A 256 -10.68 -13.30 -6.30
C PHE A 256 -9.75 -14.16 -7.16
N VAL A 257 -9.16 -13.55 -8.19
CA VAL A 257 -8.27 -14.21 -9.13
C VAL A 257 -6.83 -13.78 -8.86
N ASP A 258 -5.98 -14.78 -8.67
CA ASP A 258 -4.56 -14.60 -8.42
C ASP A 258 -3.76 -15.65 -9.19
N LYS A 259 -3.46 -15.34 -10.45
CA LYS A 259 -2.76 -16.27 -11.36
C LYS A 259 -1.27 -16.42 -11.02
N GLN A 260 -0.72 -15.45 -10.30
CA GLN A 260 0.71 -15.35 -9.99
C GLN A 260 1.02 -15.77 -8.55
N ASN A 261 0.02 -16.23 -7.79
CA ASN A 261 0.12 -16.57 -6.37
C ASN A 261 0.67 -15.42 -5.50
N ILE A 262 0.38 -14.17 -5.89
CA ILE A 262 0.85 -12.95 -5.21
C ILE A 262 0.35 -12.93 -3.78
N ALA A 263 -0.90 -13.30 -3.53
CA ALA A 263 -1.52 -13.28 -2.22
C ALA A 263 -0.77 -14.14 -1.18
N GLU A 264 -0.17 -15.25 -1.62
CA GLU A 264 0.64 -16.09 -0.74
C GLU A 264 2.02 -15.48 -0.54
N MET A 265 2.68 -15.04 -1.62
CA MET A 265 4.02 -14.42 -1.54
C MET A 265 4.06 -13.20 -0.64
N VAL A 266 3.02 -12.35 -0.68
CA VAL A 266 3.00 -11.11 0.11
C VAL A 266 2.75 -11.33 1.61
N ARG A 267 2.40 -12.56 2.03
CA ARG A 267 2.37 -12.91 3.47
C ARG A 267 3.75 -12.88 4.08
N ASP A 268 4.76 -13.30 3.31
CA ASP A 268 6.15 -13.14 3.72
C ASP A 268 6.64 -11.72 3.37
N ARG A 269 6.72 -10.90 4.40
CA ARG A 269 7.16 -9.50 4.29
C ARG A 269 8.65 -9.37 4.01
N SER A 270 9.43 -10.44 4.12
CA SER A 270 10.87 -10.43 3.83
C SER A 270 11.18 -10.58 2.34
N ILE A 271 10.30 -11.26 1.58
CA ILE A 271 10.54 -11.62 0.17
C ILE A 271 10.31 -10.42 -0.76
N SER A 272 11.23 -10.19 -1.69
CA SER A 272 11.00 -9.24 -2.77
C SER A 272 10.06 -9.84 -3.82
N LEU A 273 8.81 -9.36 -3.85
CA LEU A 273 7.76 -9.87 -4.74
C LEU A 273 8.18 -9.87 -6.22
N THR A 274 8.79 -8.77 -6.68
CA THR A 274 9.24 -8.64 -8.07
C THR A 274 10.32 -9.65 -8.39
N LYS A 275 11.32 -9.80 -7.51
CA LYS A 275 12.41 -10.77 -7.68
C LYS A 275 11.86 -12.19 -7.79
N GLU A 276 10.98 -12.59 -6.88
CA GLU A 276 10.38 -13.93 -6.86
C GLU A 276 9.61 -14.23 -8.15
N LEU A 277 8.82 -13.27 -8.63
CA LEU A 277 8.04 -13.43 -9.85
C LEU A 277 8.91 -13.50 -11.11
N TYR A 278 10.01 -12.74 -11.18
CA TYR A 278 10.98 -12.89 -12.26
C TYR A 278 11.64 -14.28 -12.24
N GLU A 279 12.08 -14.76 -11.07
CA GLU A 279 12.69 -16.09 -10.95
C GLU A 279 11.73 -17.22 -11.34
N LEU A 280 10.45 -17.11 -10.98
CA LEU A 280 9.44 -18.10 -11.35
C LEU A 280 9.15 -18.10 -12.86
N ARG A 281 9.09 -16.92 -13.49
CA ARG A 281 8.92 -16.82 -14.94
C ARG A 281 10.14 -17.39 -15.67
N ASP A 282 11.33 -16.96 -15.30
CA ASP A 282 12.58 -17.36 -15.97
C ASP A 282 12.88 -18.85 -15.78
N LYS A 283 12.29 -19.54 -14.78
CA LYS A 283 12.32 -21.01 -14.61
C LYS A 283 11.29 -21.75 -15.46
N ALA A 284 10.23 -21.08 -15.91
CA ALA A 284 9.14 -21.67 -16.67
C ALA A 284 9.33 -21.57 -18.19
N GLU A 285 10.25 -20.71 -18.63
CA GLU A 285 10.74 -20.58 -20.02
C GLU A 285 11.91 -21.55 -20.30
#